data_AF-A0A5B0DF15-F1
#
_entry.id   AF-A0A5B0DF15-F1
#
_cell.length_a   1.000
_cell.length_b   1.000
_cell.length_c   1.000
_cell.angle_alpha   90.00
_cell.angle_beta   90.00
_cell.angle_gamma   90.00
#
_symmetry.space_group_name_H-M   'P 1'
#
loop_
_entity.id
_entity.type
_entity.pdbx_description
1 polymer ?
#
loop_
_entity_poly.entity_id
_entity_poly.type
_entity_poly.pdbx_seq_one_letter_code
_entity_poly.pdbx_strand_id
1 'polypeptide(L)'
;MIVTTKQVNQFINNIKKQESNFYFENKSGKSYFFSMTDENKTKNLNDIKQFLKNLDNLDNGEEEKNMSENEQIITYNHEKCLSSVNTILYGPPGTGKTYNSIKYAVDTVDEDFNQDGSKKFENYVERFNDLKTSGRITFTTFHQSYGYEEFIEGIKPVLGAISEKNELGYKISDGVFKKFCNKAASDESNKYVFIIDEINRGNISKIFGELITLIEDSKRSGEDEAMSVTLPYSQEEFSVPKNVYILGTMNTADRSIALMDTALRRRFEFIEMMPEEELLTDIVIANVNVKEMLETMNQRIEVLYDREHTLGHAFFMPLKNKEKATLDKLASIFKNKIIPLLQEYFYEDYEKIMLVLGIDPQNTDASKFISVKSNDELFKNSPDIDLNPTYQINEKAFQTPDNYMTIYGGASNSGEADETKDSDS
;
A
#
# COMPACT_ATOMS: atom_id res chain seq x y z
N MET A 1 17.07 -5.69 12.32
CA MET A 1 17.88 -6.19 13.47
C MET A 1 19.16 -6.81 12.91
N ILE A 2 20.34 -6.21 13.15
CA ILE A 2 21.61 -6.76 12.64
C ILE A 2 22.14 -7.76 13.68
N VAL A 3 22.17 -9.04 13.33
CA VAL A 3 22.71 -10.13 14.17
C VAL A 3 24.03 -10.62 13.57
N THR A 4 25.02 -10.91 14.42
CA THR A 4 26.32 -11.44 13.97
C THR A 4 26.23 -12.93 13.63
N THR A 5 27.09 -13.42 12.74
CA THR A 5 27.18 -14.86 12.38
C THR A 5 27.36 -15.76 13.61
N LYS A 6 28.06 -15.27 14.64
CA LYS A 6 28.21 -15.98 15.92
C LYS A 6 26.89 -16.12 16.68
N GLN A 7 26.04 -15.08 16.66
CA GLN A 7 24.72 -15.10 17.30
C GLN A 7 23.74 -16.01 16.55
N VAL A 8 23.81 -16.04 15.22
CA VAL A 8 23.03 -16.97 14.38
C VAL A 8 23.40 -18.42 14.71
N ASN A 9 24.69 -18.74 14.75
CA ASN A 9 25.15 -20.09 15.10
C ASN A 9 24.75 -20.51 16.52
N GLN A 10 24.78 -19.57 17.47
CA GLN A 10 24.33 -19.80 18.83
C GLN A 10 22.82 -20.04 18.90
N PHE A 11 22.03 -19.26 18.15
CA PHE A 11 20.58 -19.42 18.02
C PHE A 11 20.21 -20.81 17.48
N ILE A 12 20.83 -21.21 16.37
CA ILE A 12 20.62 -22.53 15.75
C ILE A 12 20.97 -23.66 16.73
N ASN A 13 22.09 -23.51 17.46
CA ASN A 13 22.48 -24.50 18.46
C ASN A 13 21.49 -24.60 19.64
N ASN A 14 20.99 -23.48 20.13
CA ASN A 14 20.03 -23.47 21.24
C ASN A 14 18.70 -24.14 20.82
N ILE A 15 18.27 -23.94 19.57
CA ILE A 15 17.10 -24.64 19.02
C ILE A 15 17.37 -26.13 18.87
N LYS A 16 18.52 -26.53 18.31
CA LYS A 16 18.90 -27.96 18.21
C LYS A 16 18.95 -28.65 19.58
N LYS A 17 19.37 -27.92 20.62
CA LYS A 17 19.41 -28.41 22.01
C LYS A 17 18.10 -28.27 22.79
N GLN A 18 17.06 -27.71 22.16
CA GLN A 18 15.75 -27.49 22.77
C GLN A 18 15.78 -26.62 24.04
N GLU A 19 16.77 -25.73 24.16
CA GLU A 19 16.88 -24.81 25.29
C GLU A 19 15.71 -23.80 25.23
N SER A 20 14.94 -23.72 26.31
CA SER A 20 13.90 -22.71 26.47
C SER A 20 14.49 -21.44 27.10
N ASN A 21 13.94 -20.26 26.77
CA ASN A 21 14.28 -18.99 27.42
C ASN A 21 15.75 -18.57 27.25
N PHE A 22 16.17 -18.32 26.01
CA PHE A 22 17.50 -17.80 25.70
C PHE A 22 17.40 -16.39 25.11
N TYR A 23 18.49 -15.64 25.17
CA TYR A 23 18.56 -14.27 24.64
C TYR A 23 19.88 -14.05 23.92
N PHE A 24 19.91 -13.03 23.07
CA PHE A 24 21.16 -12.46 22.58
C PHE A 24 21.18 -10.94 22.77
N GLU A 25 22.38 -10.39 22.85
CA GLU A 25 22.61 -8.97 23.11
C GLU A 25 23.16 -8.31 21.84
N ASN A 26 22.41 -7.33 21.31
CA ASN A 26 22.80 -6.56 20.14
C ASN A 26 22.98 -5.07 20.52
N LYS A 27 23.37 -4.22 19.55
CA LYS A 27 23.60 -2.78 19.77
C LYS A 27 22.36 -2.03 20.28
N SER A 28 21.17 -2.59 20.12
CA SER A 28 19.88 -2.04 20.54
C SER A 28 19.35 -2.67 21.84
N GLY A 29 20.09 -3.61 22.46
CA GLY A 29 19.73 -4.24 23.74
C GLY A 29 19.63 -5.77 23.68
N LYS A 30 19.01 -6.36 24.71
CA LYS A 30 18.80 -7.82 24.81
C LYS A 30 17.50 -8.23 24.17
N SER A 31 17.56 -9.16 23.23
CA SER A 31 16.40 -9.76 22.55
C SER A 31 16.15 -11.16 23.13
N TYR A 32 15.00 -11.34 23.76
CA TYR A 32 14.62 -12.59 24.44
C TYR A 32 13.74 -13.46 23.56
N PHE A 33 14.00 -14.76 23.56
CA PHE A 33 13.26 -15.76 22.80
C PHE A 33 12.65 -16.78 23.74
N PHE A 34 11.33 -16.93 23.63
CA PHE A 34 10.54 -17.86 24.43
C PHE A 34 9.85 -18.86 23.48
N SER A 35 10.03 -20.15 23.71
CA SER A 35 9.20 -21.16 23.06
C SER A 35 7.90 -21.33 23.84
N MET A 36 6.74 -21.13 23.22
CA MET A 36 5.46 -21.46 23.86
C MET A 36 5.25 -22.99 23.90
N THR A 37 4.72 -23.50 25.01
CA THR A 37 4.29 -24.90 25.18
C THR A 37 2.83 -24.92 25.58
N ASP A 38 2.04 -25.81 24.97
CA ASP A 38 0.69 -26.14 25.43
C ASP A 38 0.72 -26.88 26.80
N GLU A 39 -0.43 -26.99 27.48
CA GLU A 39 -0.64 -27.61 28.79
C GLU A 39 -0.11 -29.06 28.86
N ASN A 40 -0.03 -29.74 27.71
CA ASN A 40 0.50 -31.10 27.58
C ASN A 40 2.02 -31.19 27.36
N LYS A 41 2.77 -30.07 27.39
CA LYS A 41 4.22 -29.97 27.09
C LYS A 41 4.66 -30.51 25.72
N THR A 42 3.72 -30.86 24.83
CA THR A 42 3.99 -31.20 23.44
C THR A 42 4.22 -29.91 22.66
N LYS A 43 5.49 -29.53 22.50
CA LYS A 43 5.91 -28.43 21.62
C LYS A 43 5.46 -28.74 20.20
N ASN A 44 4.64 -27.88 19.57
CA ASN A 44 4.45 -27.94 18.11
C ASN A 44 5.76 -27.48 17.44
N LEU A 45 6.70 -28.42 17.37
CA LEU A 45 8.03 -28.25 16.80
C LEU A 45 7.97 -28.14 15.28
N ASN A 46 6.84 -28.43 14.64
CA ASN A 46 6.70 -28.35 13.20
C ASN A 46 6.72 -26.90 12.73
N ASP A 47 6.04 -25.99 13.43
CA ASP A 47 5.99 -24.58 13.05
C ASP A 47 7.37 -23.91 13.17
N ILE A 48 8.13 -24.23 14.22
CA ILE A 48 9.50 -23.75 14.41
C ILE A 48 10.46 -24.41 13.40
N LYS A 49 10.32 -25.71 13.12
CA LYS A 49 11.15 -26.38 12.10
C LYS A 49 10.85 -25.89 10.69
N GLN A 50 9.61 -25.53 10.39
CA GLN A 50 9.19 -24.95 9.12
C GLN A 50 9.74 -23.52 8.99
N PHE A 51 9.62 -22.72 10.04
CA PHE A 51 10.26 -21.40 10.13
C PHE A 51 11.79 -21.47 9.93
N LEU A 52 12.46 -22.46 10.52
CA LEU A 52 13.91 -22.65 10.38
C LEU A 52 14.33 -23.22 9.01
N LYS A 53 13.55 -24.11 8.42
CA LYS A 53 13.79 -24.58 7.04
C LYS A 53 13.73 -23.42 6.04
N ASN A 54 12.84 -22.46 6.29
CA ASN A 54 12.74 -21.25 5.46
C ASN A 54 13.94 -20.31 5.65
N LEU A 55 14.66 -20.43 6.77
CA LEU A 55 15.91 -19.69 7.03
C LEU A 55 17.16 -20.42 6.52
N ASP A 56 17.25 -21.76 6.66
CA ASP A 56 18.42 -22.56 6.22
C ASP A 56 18.56 -22.61 4.69
N ASN A 57 17.49 -22.34 3.92
CA ASN A 57 17.56 -22.20 2.46
C ASN A 57 18.27 -20.92 1.99
N LEU A 58 18.73 -20.06 2.91
CA LEU A 58 19.49 -18.84 2.59
C LEU A 58 21.03 -19.03 2.63
N ASP A 59 21.55 -20.17 3.11
CA ASP A 59 22.99 -20.30 3.44
C ASP A 59 23.73 -21.47 2.76
N ASN A 60 23.12 -22.16 1.79
CA ASN A 60 23.81 -23.18 0.99
C ASN A 60 24.09 -22.67 -0.43
N GLY A 61 25.17 -21.92 -0.57
CA GLY A 61 25.66 -21.43 -1.85
C GLY A 61 27.05 -20.78 -1.77
N GLU A 62 28.04 -21.45 -1.18
CA GLU A 62 29.44 -21.11 -1.43
C GLU A 62 29.94 -21.86 -2.68
N GLU A 63 29.98 -21.17 -3.81
CA GLU A 63 31.09 -21.33 -4.76
C GLU A 63 31.77 -19.96 -4.92
N GLU A 64 32.99 -19.85 -4.39
CA GLU A 64 33.90 -18.74 -4.67
C GLU A 64 34.15 -18.61 -6.18
N LYS A 65 33.65 -17.54 -6.80
CA LYS A 65 34.25 -16.95 -8.01
C LYS A 65 34.16 -15.42 -7.97
N ASN A 66 35.33 -14.83 -7.76
CA ASN A 66 35.81 -13.51 -8.17
C ASN A 66 34.79 -12.42 -8.57
N MET A 67 34.89 -11.31 -7.83
CA MET A 67 34.34 -9.99 -8.08
C MET A 67 34.20 -9.61 -9.56
N SER A 68 32.98 -9.23 -9.93
CA SER A 68 32.71 -8.04 -10.75
C SER A 68 31.41 -7.40 -10.28
N GLU A 69 31.48 -6.11 -9.96
CA GLU A 69 30.38 -5.24 -9.56
C GLU A 69 29.20 -5.32 -10.56
N ASN A 70 28.02 -5.74 -10.09
CA ASN A 70 26.72 -5.16 -10.45
C ASN A 70 25.54 -5.99 -9.87
N GLU A 71 24.58 -5.26 -9.30
CA GLU A 71 23.18 -5.63 -9.02
C GLU A 71 22.92 -6.73 -7.96
N GLN A 72 22.89 -6.33 -6.69
CA GLN A 72 22.12 -7.06 -5.67
C GLN A 72 20.68 -6.55 -5.64
N ILE A 73 19.80 -7.29 -6.31
CA ILE A 73 18.35 -7.18 -6.12
C ILE A 73 18.03 -7.88 -4.79
N ILE A 74 17.64 -7.12 -3.77
CA ILE A 74 17.13 -7.68 -2.52
C ILE A 74 15.68 -8.12 -2.77
N THR A 75 15.47 -9.42 -2.94
CA THR A 75 14.13 -10.03 -3.11
C THR A 75 13.56 -10.40 -1.75
N TYR A 76 12.67 -9.58 -1.20
CA TYR A 76 11.80 -9.99 -0.08
C TYR A 76 10.65 -10.85 -0.62
N ASN A 77 10.84 -12.15 -0.71
CA ASN A 77 9.76 -13.11 -1.01
C ASN A 77 9.04 -13.50 0.28
N HIS A 78 8.12 -12.64 0.75
CA HIS A 78 6.94 -13.16 1.43
C HIS A 78 5.95 -13.59 0.35
N GLU A 79 5.55 -14.86 0.34
CA GLU A 79 4.47 -15.37 -0.50
C GLU A 79 3.24 -14.45 -0.32
N LYS A 80 2.84 -13.74 -1.38
CA LYS A 80 1.66 -12.87 -1.36
C LYS A 80 0.43 -13.70 -1.75
N CYS A 81 0.15 -14.79 -1.05
CA CYS A 81 -1.07 -15.58 -1.28
C CYS A 81 -2.16 -15.18 -0.28
N LEU A 82 -3.42 -15.23 -0.68
CA LEU A 82 -4.54 -14.94 0.21
C LEU A 82 -4.82 -16.14 1.12
N SER A 83 -4.53 -15.99 2.42
CA SER A 83 -4.86 -16.96 3.47
C SER A 83 -6.36 -17.03 3.77
N SER A 84 -7.08 -15.92 3.56
CA SER A 84 -8.52 -15.78 3.79
C SER A 84 -9.26 -15.55 2.47
N VAL A 85 -10.45 -16.17 2.36
CA VAL A 85 -11.38 -15.99 1.23
C VAL A 85 -11.94 -14.57 1.11
N ASN A 86 -11.73 -13.72 2.12
CA ASN A 86 -12.04 -12.30 2.11
C ASN A 86 -10.89 -11.51 2.75
N THR A 87 -10.24 -10.66 1.98
CA THR A 87 -9.09 -9.88 2.45
C THR A 87 -9.22 -8.43 1.98
N ILE A 88 -8.83 -7.46 2.82
CA ILE A 88 -8.70 -6.04 2.47
C ILE A 88 -7.27 -5.61 2.70
N LEU A 89 -6.62 -5.13 1.64
CA LEU A 89 -5.36 -4.38 1.73
C LEU A 89 -5.70 -2.93 2.08
N TYR A 90 -5.23 -2.42 3.22
CA TYR A 90 -5.57 -1.07 3.66
C TYR A 90 -4.35 -0.25 4.06
N GLY A 91 -4.46 1.07 4.00
CA GLY A 91 -3.42 1.98 4.47
C GLY A 91 -3.40 3.32 3.71
N PRO A 92 -2.39 4.16 3.99
CA PRO A 92 -2.25 5.48 3.39
C PRO A 92 -2.15 5.45 1.85
N PRO A 93 -2.43 6.57 1.16
CA PRO A 93 -2.31 6.60 -0.29
C PRO A 93 -0.85 6.45 -0.75
N GLY A 94 -0.67 5.77 -1.88
CA GLY A 94 0.66 5.58 -2.48
C GLY A 94 1.49 4.45 -1.84
N THR A 95 0.91 3.59 -1.00
CA THR A 95 1.61 2.43 -0.40
C THR A 95 1.57 1.17 -1.26
N GLY A 96 1.07 1.27 -2.50
CA GLY A 96 1.10 0.17 -3.47
C GLY A 96 0.01 -0.88 -3.28
N LYS A 97 -1.13 -0.57 -2.64
CA LYS A 97 -2.25 -1.52 -2.45
C LYS A 97 -2.76 -2.11 -3.76
N THR A 98 -3.16 -1.28 -4.72
CA THR A 98 -3.63 -1.72 -6.05
C THR A 98 -2.53 -2.40 -6.87
N TYR A 99 -1.26 -2.01 -6.66
CA TYR A 99 -0.11 -2.68 -7.28
C TYR A 99 0.05 -4.10 -6.71
N ASN A 100 -0.06 -4.26 -5.39
CA ASN A 100 0.10 -5.54 -4.72
C ASN A 100 -1.11 -6.44 -4.88
N SER A 101 -2.33 -5.90 -5.06
CA SER A 101 -3.52 -6.73 -5.29
C SER A 101 -3.41 -7.59 -6.55
N ILE A 102 -2.65 -7.14 -7.56
CA ILE A 102 -2.29 -7.93 -8.74
C ILE A 102 -1.46 -9.15 -8.34
N LYS A 103 -0.42 -8.97 -7.52
CA LYS A 103 0.42 -10.07 -7.03
C LYS A 103 -0.41 -11.06 -6.20
N TYR A 104 -1.19 -10.54 -5.26
CA TYR A 104 -2.07 -11.35 -4.42
C TYR A 104 -3.04 -12.20 -5.25
N ALA A 105 -3.66 -11.60 -6.26
CA ALA A 105 -4.61 -12.31 -7.09
C ALA A 105 -3.95 -13.38 -7.98
N VAL A 106 -2.79 -13.08 -8.58
CA VAL A 106 -2.06 -14.05 -9.39
C VAL A 106 -1.58 -15.21 -8.54
N ASP A 107 -0.91 -14.96 -7.43
CA ASP A 107 -0.35 -16.00 -6.55
C ASP A 107 -1.43 -16.88 -5.92
N THR A 108 -2.64 -16.33 -5.71
CA THR A 108 -3.78 -17.11 -5.21
C THR A 108 -4.38 -18.00 -6.29
N VAL A 109 -4.41 -17.56 -7.54
CA VAL A 109 -5.06 -18.28 -8.65
C VAL A 109 -4.11 -19.28 -9.33
N ASP A 110 -2.81 -18.97 -9.32
CA ASP A 110 -1.72 -19.69 -9.97
C ASP A 110 -0.53 -19.82 -8.99
N GLU A 111 -0.65 -20.75 -8.05
CA GLU A 111 0.28 -20.94 -6.93
C GLU A 111 1.73 -21.24 -7.37
N ASP A 112 1.91 -21.81 -8.56
CA ASP A 112 3.24 -22.12 -9.10
C ASP A 112 3.91 -20.89 -9.76
N PHE A 113 3.16 -19.81 -9.99
CA PHE A 113 3.67 -18.65 -10.73
C PHE A 113 4.81 -17.93 -10.01
N ASN A 114 4.73 -17.82 -8.69
CA ASN A 114 5.72 -17.09 -7.87
C ASN A 114 6.95 -17.92 -7.47
N GLN A 115 6.98 -19.22 -7.78
CA GLN A 115 8.12 -20.09 -7.49
C GLN A 115 9.36 -19.73 -8.33
N ASP A 116 9.16 -19.03 -9.45
CA ASP A 116 10.22 -18.47 -10.27
C ASP A 116 10.63 -17.08 -9.75
N GLY A 117 11.71 -17.02 -8.98
CA GLY A 117 12.26 -15.77 -8.43
C GLY A 117 12.76 -14.76 -9.48
N SER A 118 12.81 -15.12 -10.77
CA SER A 118 13.17 -14.20 -11.85
C SER A 118 11.99 -13.34 -12.33
N LYS A 119 10.75 -13.67 -11.94
CA LYS A 119 9.55 -12.96 -12.38
C LYS A 119 9.57 -11.50 -11.92
N LYS A 120 9.46 -10.60 -12.90
CA LYS A 120 9.30 -9.17 -12.66
C LYS A 120 7.83 -8.81 -12.62
N PHE A 121 7.51 -7.60 -12.17
CA PHE A 121 6.13 -7.16 -12.05
C PHE A 121 5.39 -7.13 -13.40
N GLU A 122 6.09 -6.88 -14.50
CA GLU A 122 5.53 -6.94 -15.85
C GLU A 122 4.96 -8.33 -16.15
N ASN A 123 5.63 -9.40 -15.70
CA ASN A 123 5.11 -10.77 -15.84
C ASN A 123 3.83 -11.00 -15.04
N TYR A 124 3.75 -10.43 -13.83
CA TYR A 124 2.53 -10.46 -13.03
C TYR A 124 1.37 -9.75 -13.73
N VAL A 125 1.63 -8.60 -14.37
CA VAL A 125 0.61 -7.86 -15.12
C VAL A 125 0.12 -8.66 -16.33
N GLU A 126 1.03 -9.29 -17.08
CA GLU A 126 0.66 -10.17 -18.20
C GLU A 126 -0.22 -11.32 -17.72
N ARG A 127 0.24 -12.07 -16.70
CA ARG A 127 -0.51 -13.20 -16.15
C ARG A 127 -1.87 -12.79 -15.58
N PHE A 128 -1.92 -11.65 -14.90
CA PHE A 128 -3.17 -11.08 -14.39
C PHE A 128 -4.17 -10.79 -15.51
N ASN A 129 -3.72 -10.24 -16.65
CA ASN A 129 -4.59 -9.98 -17.79
C ASN A 129 -5.07 -11.27 -18.48
N ASP A 130 -4.24 -12.31 -18.55
CA ASP A 130 -4.64 -13.64 -19.04
C ASP A 130 -5.72 -14.25 -18.13
N LEU A 131 -5.53 -14.18 -16.81
CA LEU A 131 -6.49 -14.66 -15.82
C LEU A 131 -7.78 -13.83 -15.81
N LYS A 132 -7.73 -12.53 -16.12
CA LYS A 132 -8.93 -11.70 -16.36
C LYS A 132 -9.66 -12.10 -17.62
N THR A 133 -8.93 -12.34 -18.72
CA THR A 133 -9.52 -12.73 -20.01
C THR A 133 -10.20 -14.10 -19.92
N SER A 134 -9.58 -15.04 -19.20
CA SER A 134 -10.19 -16.34 -18.88
C SER A 134 -11.32 -16.24 -17.85
N GLY A 135 -11.51 -15.08 -17.21
CA GLY A 135 -12.54 -14.80 -16.21
C GLY A 135 -12.32 -15.44 -14.84
N ARG A 136 -11.09 -15.90 -14.54
CA ARG A 136 -10.68 -16.37 -13.21
C ARG A 136 -10.37 -15.23 -12.25
N ILE A 137 -10.02 -14.06 -12.80
CA ILE A 137 -9.91 -12.81 -12.05
C ILE A 137 -10.95 -11.81 -12.59
N THR A 138 -11.64 -11.12 -11.70
CA THR A 138 -12.42 -9.92 -12.06
C THR A 138 -11.92 -8.74 -11.25
N PHE A 139 -11.87 -7.56 -11.86
CA PHE A 139 -11.47 -6.32 -11.19
C PHE A 139 -12.56 -5.27 -11.40
N THR A 140 -13.07 -4.72 -10.31
CA THR A 140 -14.02 -3.61 -10.30
C THR A 140 -13.55 -2.53 -9.32
N THR A 141 -14.06 -1.31 -9.48
CA THR A 141 -13.79 -0.20 -8.55
C THR A 141 -15.13 0.30 -8.01
N PHE A 142 -15.25 0.40 -6.69
CA PHE A 142 -16.45 0.97 -6.08
C PHE A 142 -16.44 2.49 -6.12
N HIS A 143 -17.63 3.07 -6.26
CA HIS A 143 -17.88 4.50 -6.23
C HIS A 143 -19.25 4.78 -5.61
N GLN A 144 -19.53 6.03 -5.25
CA GLN A 144 -20.74 6.39 -4.49
C GLN A 144 -22.06 5.95 -5.16
N SER A 145 -22.09 5.94 -6.49
CA SER A 145 -23.27 5.49 -7.27
C SER A 145 -23.31 3.99 -7.58
N TYR A 146 -22.33 3.20 -7.11
CA TYR A 146 -22.28 1.76 -7.39
C TYR A 146 -23.28 1.04 -6.50
N GLY A 147 -24.15 0.22 -7.08
CA GLY A 147 -25.29 -0.36 -6.38
C GLY A 147 -25.38 -1.87 -6.48
N TYR A 148 -26.39 -2.40 -5.80
CA TYR A 148 -26.79 -3.81 -5.84
C TYR A 148 -27.09 -4.28 -7.27
N GLU A 149 -27.74 -3.43 -8.08
CA GLU A 149 -28.20 -3.76 -9.43
C GLU A 149 -27.06 -4.00 -10.43
N GLU A 150 -25.92 -3.34 -10.24
CA GLU A 150 -24.70 -3.58 -11.02
C GLU A 150 -23.90 -4.78 -10.50
N PHE A 151 -23.97 -5.04 -9.20
CA PHE A 151 -23.12 -6.01 -8.52
C PHE A 151 -23.72 -7.42 -8.50
N ILE A 152 -24.97 -7.56 -8.08
CA ILE A 152 -25.65 -8.85 -7.88
C ILE A 152 -26.64 -9.12 -9.00
N GLU A 153 -27.71 -8.35 -9.09
CA GLU A 153 -28.69 -8.40 -10.19
C GLU A 153 -29.61 -7.19 -10.16
N GLY A 154 -30.10 -6.78 -11.33
CA GLY A 154 -31.03 -5.67 -11.46
C GLY A 154 -31.87 -5.74 -12.72
N ILE A 155 -32.93 -4.94 -12.75
CA ILE A 155 -33.83 -4.83 -13.90
C ILE A 155 -33.23 -3.86 -14.92
N LYS A 156 -32.98 -4.33 -16.14
CA LYS A 156 -32.45 -3.52 -17.24
C LYS A 156 -33.45 -3.40 -18.38
N PRO A 157 -33.62 -2.21 -18.97
CA PRO A 157 -34.45 -2.05 -20.16
C PRO A 157 -33.81 -2.78 -21.35
N VAL A 158 -34.65 -3.36 -22.20
CA VAL A 158 -34.27 -3.92 -23.49
C VAL A 158 -35.08 -3.26 -24.59
N LEU A 159 -34.39 -2.79 -25.62
CA LEU A 159 -35.02 -2.38 -26.86
C LEU A 159 -35.39 -3.65 -27.62
N GLY A 160 -36.69 -3.88 -27.80
CA GLY A 160 -37.18 -4.97 -28.65
C GLY A 160 -36.58 -4.85 -30.05
N ALA A 161 -36.07 -5.95 -30.60
CA ALA A 161 -35.66 -6.00 -31.99
C ALA A 161 -36.89 -5.82 -32.88
N ILE A 162 -37.01 -4.64 -33.51
CA ILE A 162 -37.79 -4.31 -34.71
C ILE A 162 -39.00 -5.25 -34.96
N SER A 163 -40.11 -4.99 -34.28
CA SER A 163 -41.44 -5.40 -34.76
C SER A 163 -42.42 -4.25 -34.53
N GLU A 164 -42.47 -3.30 -35.48
CA GLU A 164 -43.43 -2.19 -35.70
C GLU A 164 -43.85 -1.27 -34.53
N LYS A 165 -43.53 -1.59 -33.27
CA LYS A 165 -43.74 -0.81 -32.07
C LYS A 165 -42.50 -0.95 -31.21
N ASN A 166 -41.77 0.16 -31.04
CA ASN A 166 -40.69 0.30 -30.05
C ASN A 166 -41.26 0.18 -28.62
N GLU A 167 -41.72 -1.01 -28.21
CA GLU A 167 -42.16 -1.28 -26.84
C GLU A 167 -40.94 -1.55 -25.96
N LEU A 168 -40.84 -0.80 -24.87
CA LEU A 168 -39.79 -0.93 -23.86
C LEU A 168 -40.03 -2.21 -23.06
N GLY A 169 -39.15 -3.21 -23.21
CA GLY A 169 -39.14 -4.40 -22.38
C GLY A 169 -38.21 -4.26 -21.19
N TYR A 170 -38.40 -5.08 -20.16
CA TYR A 170 -37.51 -5.18 -19.01
C TYR A 170 -37.02 -6.61 -18.86
N LYS A 171 -35.73 -6.79 -18.57
CA LYS A 171 -35.16 -8.09 -18.20
C LYS A 171 -34.39 -7.98 -16.91
N ILE A 172 -34.41 -9.04 -16.12
CA ILE A 172 -33.48 -9.18 -15.01
C ILE A 172 -32.11 -9.55 -15.60
N SER A 173 -31.08 -8.86 -15.14
CA SER A 173 -29.72 -9.05 -15.62
C SER A 173 -28.79 -9.27 -14.44
N ASP A 174 -28.03 -10.36 -14.49
CA ASP A 174 -27.00 -10.62 -13.49
C ASP A 174 -25.94 -9.51 -13.49
N GLY A 175 -25.58 -9.09 -12.28
CA GLY A 175 -24.48 -8.21 -11.98
C GLY A 175 -23.12 -8.91 -12.09
N VAL A 176 -22.05 -8.13 -11.90
CA VAL A 176 -20.68 -8.61 -12.12
C VAL A 176 -20.28 -9.72 -11.14
N PHE A 177 -20.71 -9.66 -9.88
CA PHE A 177 -20.35 -10.63 -8.85
C PHE A 177 -21.16 -11.92 -8.98
N LYS A 178 -22.47 -11.84 -9.27
CA LYS A 178 -23.30 -13.02 -9.53
C LYS A 178 -22.77 -13.82 -10.72
N LYS A 179 -22.44 -13.16 -11.84
CA LYS A 179 -21.81 -13.80 -13.01
C LYS A 179 -20.49 -14.47 -12.67
N PHE A 180 -19.66 -13.80 -11.86
CA PHE A 180 -18.38 -14.34 -11.43
C PHE A 180 -18.53 -15.59 -10.57
N CYS A 181 -19.44 -15.55 -9.59
CA CYS A 181 -19.74 -16.70 -8.73
C CYS A 181 -20.29 -17.87 -9.54
N ASN A 182 -21.23 -17.64 -10.48
CA ASN A 182 -21.77 -18.69 -11.33
C ASN A 182 -20.69 -19.37 -12.19
N LYS A 183 -19.68 -18.61 -12.61
CA LYS A 183 -18.52 -19.14 -13.34
C LYS A 183 -17.56 -19.92 -12.43
N ALA A 184 -17.32 -19.45 -11.22
CA ALA A 184 -16.49 -20.16 -10.25
C ALA A 184 -17.16 -21.48 -9.80
N ALA A 185 -18.48 -21.49 -9.65
CA ALA A 185 -19.27 -22.67 -9.27
C ALA A 185 -19.21 -23.78 -10.33
N SER A 186 -19.04 -23.44 -11.61
CA SER A 186 -18.91 -24.45 -12.68
C SER A 186 -17.48 -25.00 -12.84
N ASP A 187 -16.52 -24.48 -12.07
CA ASP A 187 -15.11 -24.89 -12.08
C ASP A 187 -14.53 -24.91 -10.65
N GLU A 188 -15.03 -25.83 -9.83
CA GLU A 188 -14.64 -25.99 -8.43
C GLU A 188 -13.16 -26.36 -8.23
N SER A 189 -12.50 -26.85 -9.28
CA SER A 189 -11.09 -27.28 -9.25
C SER A 189 -10.11 -26.11 -9.23
N ASN A 190 -10.56 -24.92 -9.62
CA ASN A 190 -9.74 -23.73 -9.76
C ASN A 190 -10.15 -22.65 -8.77
N LYS A 191 -9.16 -21.87 -8.31
CA LYS A 191 -9.40 -20.67 -7.51
C LYS A 191 -9.75 -19.47 -8.40
N TYR A 192 -10.59 -18.59 -7.86
CA TYR A 192 -11.13 -17.40 -8.50
C TYR A 192 -10.95 -16.19 -7.59
N VAL A 193 -10.44 -15.06 -8.09
CA VAL A 193 -10.28 -13.83 -7.29
C VAL A 193 -11.11 -12.68 -7.85
N PHE A 194 -11.96 -12.09 -7.00
CA PHE A 194 -12.74 -10.91 -7.29
C PHE A 194 -12.14 -9.70 -6.56
N ILE A 195 -11.56 -8.77 -7.31
CA ILE A 195 -10.90 -7.59 -6.77
C ILE A 195 -11.88 -6.41 -6.76
N ILE A 196 -11.97 -5.75 -5.60
CA ILE A 196 -12.74 -4.52 -5.37
C ILE A 196 -11.79 -3.41 -4.97
N ASP A 197 -11.39 -2.59 -5.94
CA ASP A 197 -10.59 -1.41 -5.71
C ASP A 197 -11.47 -0.31 -5.08
N GLU A 198 -10.87 0.50 -4.20
CA GLU A 198 -11.56 1.54 -3.42
C GLU A 198 -12.85 1.04 -2.73
N ILE A 199 -12.79 -0.12 -2.08
CA ILE A 199 -13.98 -0.82 -1.53
C ILE A 199 -14.81 0.07 -0.59
N ASN A 200 -14.16 0.98 0.11
CA ASN A 200 -14.82 1.88 1.05
C ASN A 200 -15.60 3.01 0.34
N ARG A 201 -15.31 3.38 -0.91
CA ARG A 201 -16.02 4.46 -1.64
C ARG A 201 -17.47 4.13 -2.04
N GLY A 202 -17.90 2.89 -1.87
CA GLY A 202 -19.30 2.46 -2.04
C GLY A 202 -20.00 2.20 -0.70
N ASN A 203 -21.33 2.23 -0.68
CA ASN A 203 -22.08 1.73 0.47
C ASN A 203 -22.07 0.19 0.43
N ILE A 204 -21.06 -0.42 1.06
CA ILE A 204 -20.81 -1.86 0.97
C ILE A 204 -22.02 -2.67 1.44
N SER A 205 -22.69 -2.27 2.54
CA SER A 205 -23.88 -2.95 3.04
C SER A 205 -25.03 -2.95 2.01
N LYS A 206 -25.22 -1.83 1.31
CA LYS A 206 -26.23 -1.72 0.24
C LYS A 206 -25.84 -2.51 -1.02
N ILE A 207 -24.54 -2.54 -1.36
CA ILE A 207 -24.04 -3.22 -2.56
C ILE A 207 -24.12 -4.74 -2.40
N PHE A 208 -23.68 -5.28 -1.26
CA PHE A 208 -23.72 -6.71 -0.98
C PHE A 208 -25.11 -7.22 -0.60
N GLY A 209 -25.97 -6.37 -0.02
CA GLY A 209 -27.32 -6.74 0.37
C GLY A 209 -27.33 -7.97 1.29
N GLU A 210 -28.11 -8.97 0.91
CA GLU A 210 -28.23 -10.26 1.59
C GLU A 210 -26.95 -11.12 1.53
N LEU A 211 -26.04 -10.87 0.59
CA LEU A 211 -24.80 -11.66 0.46
C LEU A 211 -23.79 -11.37 1.56
N ILE A 212 -24.03 -10.35 2.38
CA ILE A 212 -23.17 -10.01 3.51
C ILE A 212 -22.92 -11.22 4.43
N THR A 213 -23.89 -12.13 4.56
CA THR A 213 -23.73 -13.38 5.32
C THR A 213 -23.01 -14.46 4.51
N LEU A 214 -23.28 -14.54 3.21
CA LEU A 214 -22.77 -15.60 2.33
C LEU A 214 -21.28 -15.45 1.99
N ILE A 215 -20.70 -14.27 2.16
CA ILE A 215 -19.25 -14.10 1.98
C ILE A 215 -18.44 -14.74 3.11
N GLU A 216 -19.03 -15.03 4.27
CA GLU A 216 -18.36 -15.75 5.37
C GLU A 216 -17.89 -17.13 4.89
N ASP A 217 -16.67 -17.51 5.26
CA ASP A 217 -16.01 -18.73 4.80
C ASP A 217 -16.91 -19.98 4.94
N SER A 218 -17.35 -20.26 6.18
CA SER A 218 -18.23 -21.40 6.50
C SER A 218 -19.58 -21.42 5.77
N LYS A 219 -20.07 -20.27 5.28
CA LYS A 219 -21.42 -20.14 4.68
C LYS A 219 -21.42 -20.35 3.17
N ARG A 220 -20.25 -20.53 2.57
CA ARG A 220 -20.07 -20.70 1.13
C ARG A 220 -20.48 -22.08 0.68
N SER A 221 -20.93 -22.20 -0.57
CA SER A 221 -21.24 -23.51 -1.14
C SER A 221 -19.98 -24.37 -1.22
N GLY A 222 -20.11 -25.62 -0.78
CA GLY A 222 -19.01 -26.58 -0.66
C GLY A 222 -18.37 -26.68 0.73
N GLU A 223 -18.84 -25.88 1.70
CA GLU A 223 -18.46 -25.95 3.12
C GLU A 223 -19.57 -26.59 3.98
N ASP A 224 -19.25 -26.97 5.22
CA ASP A 224 -20.16 -27.70 6.12
C ASP A 224 -21.39 -26.89 6.54
N GLU A 225 -21.26 -25.56 6.68
CA GLU A 225 -22.36 -24.66 7.07
C GLU A 225 -22.92 -23.87 5.88
N ALA A 226 -22.78 -24.43 4.66
CA ALA A 226 -23.21 -23.81 3.41
C ALA A 226 -24.65 -23.29 3.47
N MET A 227 -24.84 -22.07 2.97
CA MET A 227 -26.13 -21.38 2.96
C MET A 227 -26.41 -20.82 1.56
N SER A 228 -27.69 -20.72 1.21
CA SER A 228 -28.17 -19.98 0.04
C SER A 228 -29.24 -18.97 0.46
N VAL A 229 -29.46 -17.98 -0.39
CA VAL A 229 -30.52 -16.98 -0.24
C VAL A 229 -31.32 -16.88 -1.54
N THR A 230 -32.62 -16.59 -1.43
CA THR A 230 -33.45 -16.27 -2.58
C THR A 230 -33.25 -14.81 -2.98
N LEU A 231 -32.77 -14.55 -4.20
CA LEU A 231 -32.52 -13.20 -4.68
C LEU A 231 -33.84 -12.46 -5.00
N PRO A 232 -33.95 -11.15 -4.72
CA PRO A 232 -35.22 -10.43 -4.77
C PRO A 232 -35.77 -10.18 -6.19
N TYR A 233 -34.92 -10.05 -7.20
CA TYR A 233 -35.38 -9.76 -8.56
C TYR A 233 -35.69 -11.06 -9.32
N SER A 234 -34.72 -11.98 -9.38
CA SER A 234 -34.83 -13.24 -10.12
C SER A 234 -35.65 -14.31 -9.41
N GLN A 235 -35.77 -14.23 -8.08
CA GLN A 235 -36.34 -15.30 -7.23
C GLN A 235 -35.55 -16.62 -7.32
N GLU A 236 -34.29 -16.55 -7.78
CA GLU A 236 -33.38 -17.70 -7.84
C GLU A 236 -32.64 -17.86 -6.51
N GLU A 237 -32.36 -19.11 -6.14
CA GLU A 237 -31.43 -19.42 -5.04
C GLU A 237 -29.99 -19.11 -5.46
N PHE A 238 -29.26 -18.42 -4.60
CA PHE A 238 -27.87 -18.05 -4.83
C PHE A 238 -27.00 -18.30 -3.60
N SER A 239 -25.76 -18.75 -3.84
CA SER A 239 -24.73 -18.93 -2.83
C SER A 239 -23.37 -18.51 -3.39
N VAL A 240 -22.44 -18.13 -2.52
CA VAL A 240 -21.06 -17.79 -2.90
C VAL A 240 -20.21 -19.08 -2.87
N PRO A 241 -19.51 -19.45 -3.94
CA PRO A 241 -18.65 -20.64 -3.95
C PRO A 241 -17.43 -20.54 -3.03
N LYS A 242 -17.01 -21.66 -2.44
CA LYS A 242 -15.80 -21.72 -1.59
C LYS A 242 -14.49 -21.38 -2.32
N ASN A 243 -14.45 -21.59 -3.64
CA ASN A 243 -13.28 -21.29 -4.47
C ASN A 243 -13.19 -19.83 -4.95
N VAL A 244 -14.13 -18.97 -4.53
CA VAL A 244 -14.07 -17.52 -4.75
C VAL A 244 -13.24 -16.85 -3.65
N TYR A 245 -12.44 -15.84 -3.99
CA TYR A 245 -11.69 -15.02 -3.05
C TYR A 245 -12.03 -13.58 -3.32
N ILE A 246 -12.38 -12.80 -2.30
CA ILE A 246 -12.67 -11.37 -2.43
C ILE A 246 -11.46 -10.60 -1.92
N LEU A 247 -10.89 -9.76 -2.76
CA LEU A 247 -9.74 -8.92 -2.44
C LEU A 247 -10.11 -7.44 -2.58
N GLY A 248 -10.28 -6.76 -1.46
CA GLY A 248 -10.52 -5.33 -1.42
C GLY A 248 -9.23 -4.52 -1.30
N THR A 249 -9.22 -3.29 -1.81
CA THR A 249 -8.23 -2.28 -1.41
C THR A 249 -8.93 -1.07 -0.81
N MET A 250 -8.35 -0.50 0.25
CA MET A 250 -8.97 0.59 1.01
C MET A 250 -7.95 1.70 1.30
N ASN A 251 -8.22 2.92 0.86
CA ASN A 251 -7.48 4.10 1.32
C ASN A 251 -8.05 4.57 2.65
N THR A 252 -7.18 4.76 3.64
CA THR A 252 -7.58 5.17 5.00
C THR A 252 -7.58 6.68 5.24
N ALA A 253 -6.84 7.44 4.44
CA ALA A 253 -6.81 8.92 4.53
C ALA A 253 -8.13 9.60 4.10
N ASP A 254 -8.96 8.91 3.31
CA ASP A 254 -10.18 9.49 2.75
C ASP A 254 -11.28 9.64 3.83
N ARG A 255 -11.35 10.82 4.45
CA ARG A 255 -12.34 11.19 5.48
C ARG A 255 -13.80 11.25 4.98
N SER A 256 -14.00 11.32 3.66
CA SER A 256 -15.31 11.44 3.01
C SER A 256 -16.04 10.10 2.83
N ILE A 257 -15.49 9.03 3.38
CA ILE A 257 -15.92 7.66 3.10
C ILE A 257 -16.76 7.07 4.23
N ALA A 258 -17.77 6.29 3.86
CA ALA A 258 -18.56 5.51 4.80
C ALA A 258 -17.66 4.55 5.59
N LEU A 259 -17.64 4.69 6.92
CA LEU A 259 -17.01 3.73 7.81
C LEU A 259 -17.58 2.34 7.50
N MET A 260 -16.69 1.37 7.35
CA MET A 260 -17.13 0.02 7.08
C MET A 260 -17.87 -0.53 8.30
N ASP A 261 -19.07 -1.06 8.07
CA ASP A 261 -19.90 -1.64 9.12
C ASP A 261 -19.13 -2.74 9.87
N THR A 262 -19.25 -2.76 11.20
CA THR A 262 -18.68 -3.78 12.09
C THR A 262 -19.02 -5.21 11.61
N ALA A 263 -20.22 -5.39 11.06
CA ALA A 263 -20.67 -6.67 10.53
C ALA A 263 -19.87 -7.10 9.28
N LEU A 264 -19.46 -6.16 8.43
CA LEU A 264 -18.55 -6.45 7.31
C LEU A 264 -17.13 -6.66 7.83
N ARG A 265 -16.68 -5.86 8.81
CA ARG A 265 -15.31 -5.93 9.35
C ARG A 265 -14.94 -7.30 9.87
N ARG A 266 -15.85 -7.98 10.57
CA ARG A 266 -15.60 -9.35 11.06
C ARG A 266 -15.48 -10.42 9.96
N ARG A 267 -15.78 -10.10 8.70
CA ARG A 267 -15.81 -11.04 7.57
C ARG A 267 -14.63 -10.90 6.63
N PHE A 268 -13.81 -9.88 6.83
CA PHE A 268 -12.60 -9.63 6.07
C PHE A 268 -11.39 -9.72 6.99
N GLU A 269 -10.32 -10.33 6.49
CA GLU A 269 -8.98 -10.16 7.03
C GLU A 269 -8.40 -8.81 6.56
N PHE A 270 -7.70 -8.11 7.45
CA PHE A 270 -7.14 -6.79 7.17
C PHE A 270 -5.63 -6.85 7.13
N ILE A 271 -5.05 -6.61 5.95
CA ILE A 271 -3.59 -6.55 5.77
C ILE A 271 -3.22 -5.09 5.59
N GLU A 272 -2.47 -4.58 6.57
CA GLU A 272 -1.98 -3.20 6.56
C GLU A 272 -0.82 -3.03 5.59
N MET A 273 -0.85 -1.94 4.83
CA MET A 273 0.16 -1.54 3.86
C MET A 273 0.59 -0.11 4.14
N MET A 274 1.61 0.03 5.00
CA MET A 274 2.26 1.30 5.32
C MET A 274 3.27 1.71 4.22
N PRO A 275 3.78 2.95 4.23
CA PRO A 275 4.94 3.31 3.44
C PRO A 275 6.11 2.32 3.69
N GLU A 276 6.92 2.12 2.66
CA GLU A 276 8.07 1.20 2.66
C GLU A 276 9.24 2.01 2.10
N GLU A 277 9.79 2.88 2.93
CA GLU A 277 10.83 3.84 2.53
C GLU A 277 12.12 3.13 2.08
N GLU A 278 12.37 1.91 2.53
CA GLU A 278 13.50 1.09 2.10
C GLU A 278 13.51 0.83 0.59
N LEU A 279 12.35 0.85 -0.08
CA LEU A 279 12.26 0.70 -1.54
C LEU A 279 12.93 1.85 -2.31
N LEU A 280 13.25 2.95 -1.61
CA LEU A 280 13.85 4.17 -2.14
C LEU A 280 15.33 4.33 -1.73
N THR A 281 15.93 3.34 -1.05
CA THR A 281 17.30 3.43 -0.49
C THR A 281 18.35 3.85 -1.53
N ASP A 282 18.23 3.39 -2.77
CA ASP A 282 19.22 3.64 -3.83
C ASP A 282 18.98 4.95 -4.60
N ILE A 283 18.00 5.77 -4.20
CA ILE A 283 17.58 6.96 -4.93
C ILE A 283 18.20 8.21 -4.30
N VAL A 284 19.32 8.64 -4.86
CA VAL A 284 19.98 9.91 -4.52
C VAL A 284 19.98 10.85 -5.73
N ILE A 285 19.30 12.00 -5.61
CA ILE A 285 19.16 12.97 -6.70
C ILE A 285 19.84 14.27 -6.31
N ALA A 286 20.93 14.65 -6.98
CA ALA A 286 21.69 15.87 -6.65
C ALA A 286 22.00 15.99 -5.14
N ASN A 287 22.53 14.91 -4.55
CA ASN A 287 22.80 14.73 -3.10
C ASN A 287 21.57 14.64 -2.19
N VAL A 288 20.34 14.70 -2.73
CA VAL A 288 19.12 14.49 -1.94
C VAL A 288 18.88 13.00 -1.76
N ASN A 289 18.99 12.51 -0.51
CA ASN A 289 18.56 11.17 -0.13
C ASN A 289 17.02 11.13 -0.02
N VAL A 290 16.36 10.50 -1.01
CA VAL A 290 14.90 10.49 -1.09
C VAL A 290 14.28 9.64 0.01
N LYS A 291 14.96 8.59 0.46
CA LYS A 291 14.51 7.76 1.58
C LYS A 291 14.45 8.58 2.87
N GLU A 292 15.56 9.17 3.30
CA GLU A 292 15.64 9.95 4.55
C GLU A 292 14.67 11.14 4.56
N MET A 293 14.51 11.79 3.39
CA MET A 293 13.53 12.84 3.18
C MET A 293 12.10 12.35 3.43
N LEU A 294 11.70 11.23 2.81
CA LEU A 294 10.35 10.67 2.98
C LEU A 294 10.10 10.22 4.43
N GLU A 295 11.06 9.52 5.03
CA GLU A 295 10.98 9.08 6.44
C GLU A 295 10.75 10.26 7.36
N THR A 296 11.53 11.34 7.20
CA THR A 296 11.41 12.54 8.04
C THR A 296 10.07 13.25 7.83
N MET A 297 9.60 13.35 6.58
CA MET A 297 8.28 13.90 6.29
C MET A 297 7.16 13.08 6.93
N ASN A 298 7.22 11.75 6.82
CA ASN A 298 6.23 10.85 7.39
C ASN A 298 6.19 10.92 8.92
N GLN A 299 7.35 10.96 9.59
CA GLN A 299 7.43 11.17 11.04
C GLN A 299 6.75 12.47 11.48
N ARG A 300 6.97 13.56 10.72
CA ARG A 300 6.32 14.86 11.01
C ARG A 300 4.83 14.83 10.76
N ILE A 301 4.39 14.23 9.65
CA ILE A 301 2.96 14.09 9.33
C ILE A 301 2.24 13.26 10.40
N GLU A 302 2.83 12.16 10.86
CA GLU A 302 2.25 11.31 11.89
C GLU A 302 2.04 12.06 13.22
N VAL A 303 2.99 12.93 13.59
CA VAL A 303 2.88 13.77 14.80
C VAL A 303 1.87 14.90 14.62
N LEU A 304 1.85 15.56 13.46
CA LEU A 304 1.00 16.72 13.19
C LEU A 304 -0.44 16.34 12.81
N TYR A 305 -0.66 15.08 12.43
CA TYR A 305 -1.93 14.58 11.91
C TYR A 305 -2.26 13.19 12.45
N ASP A 306 -1.86 12.14 11.74
CA ASP A 306 -1.97 10.73 12.14
C ASP A 306 -1.16 9.85 11.17
N ARG A 307 -1.05 8.56 11.49
CA ARG A 307 -0.34 7.57 10.66
C ARG A 307 -1.01 7.28 9.31
N GLU A 308 -2.32 7.49 9.20
CA GLU A 308 -3.12 7.14 8.01
C GLU A 308 -2.93 8.16 6.87
N HIS A 309 -2.36 9.34 7.17
CA HIS A 309 -2.05 10.40 6.21
C HIS A 309 -0.57 10.44 5.82
N THR A 310 0.22 9.44 6.21
CA THR A 310 1.61 9.35 5.75
C THR A 310 1.70 9.18 4.22
N LEU A 311 2.81 9.63 3.64
CA LEU A 311 3.06 9.62 2.21
C LEU A 311 3.65 8.26 1.80
N GLY A 312 2.98 7.56 0.90
CA GLY A 312 3.49 6.29 0.39
C GLY A 312 4.65 6.43 -0.60
N HIS A 313 5.51 5.42 -0.62
CA HIS A 313 6.71 5.35 -1.47
C HIS A 313 6.41 5.47 -2.99
N ALA A 314 5.20 5.11 -3.44
CA ALA A 314 4.81 5.14 -4.85
C ALA A 314 4.88 6.54 -5.49
N PHE A 315 4.80 7.62 -4.70
CA PHE A 315 5.01 8.97 -5.21
C PHE A 315 6.41 9.16 -5.82
N PHE A 316 7.41 8.49 -5.25
CA PHE A 316 8.83 8.61 -5.59
C PHE A 316 9.36 7.46 -6.44
N MET A 317 8.65 6.34 -6.53
CA MET A 317 9.00 5.19 -7.40
C MET A 317 9.35 5.55 -8.86
N PRO A 318 8.74 6.57 -9.51
CA PRO A 318 9.17 6.99 -10.85
C PRO A 318 10.65 7.40 -10.95
N LEU A 319 11.29 7.82 -9.85
CA LEU A 319 12.71 8.17 -9.78
C LEU A 319 13.63 6.95 -9.81
N LYS A 320 13.10 5.74 -9.61
CA LYS A 320 13.88 4.49 -9.73
C LYS A 320 14.29 4.20 -11.18
N ASN A 321 13.59 4.78 -12.15
CA ASN A 321 13.99 4.74 -13.55
C ASN A 321 15.14 5.74 -13.77
N LYS A 322 16.31 5.25 -14.21
CA LYS A 322 17.53 6.05 -14.42
C LYS A 322 17.33 7.27 -15.32
N GLU A 323 16.46 7.20 -16.34
CA GLU A 323 16.16 8.33 -17.22
C GLU A 323 15.33 9.41 -16.54
N LYS A 324 14.55 9.03 -15.52
CA LYS A 324 13.66 9.91 -14.76
C LYS A 324 14.25 10.33 -13.41
N ALA A 325 15.42 9.80 -13.05
CA ALA A 325 16.15 10.13 -11.82
C ALA A 325 16.80 11.52 -11.94
N THR A 326 15.98 12.56 -12.05
CA THR A 326 16.42 13.95 -12.23
C THR A 326 15.80 14.88 -11.19
N LEU A 327 16.49 15.99 -10.92
CA LEU A 327 15.99 17.03 -10.03
C LEU A 327 14.66 17.61 -10.56
N ASP A 328 14.54 17.81 -11.87
CA ASP A 328 13.30 18.25 -12.51
C ASP A 328 12.13 17.32 -12.20
N LYS A 329 12.39 16.00 -12.17
CA LYS A 329 11.34 15.03 -11.86
C LYS A 329 10.95 15.09 -10.38
N LEU A 330 11.92 15.24 -9.48
CA LEU A 330 11.68 15.42 -8.05
C LEU A 330 10.89 16.71 -7.79
N ALA A 331 11.28 17.82 -8.41
CA ALA A 331 10.57 19.09 -8.40
C ALA A 331 9.12 18.93 -8.89
N SER A 332 8.92 18.21 -10.00
CA SER A 332 7.60 17.87 -10.52
C SER A 332 6.76 17.07 -9.53
N ILE A 333 7.35 16.16 -8.76
CA ILE A 333 6.64 15.35 -7.76
C ILE A 333 6.19 16.25 -6.61
N PHE A 334 7.10 17.09 -6.09
CA PHE A 334 6.78 18.00 -5.00
C PHE A 334 5.68 19.00 -5.38
N LYS A 335 5.91 19.74 -6.47
CA LYS A 335 5.01 20.79 -6.93
C LYS A 335 3.60 20.29 -7.24
N ASN A 336 3.50 19.16 -7.96
CA ASN A 336 2.22 18.73 -8.53
C ASN A 336 1.52 17.63 -7.74
N LYS A 337 2.18 17.03 -6.74
CA LYS A 337 1.61 15.94 -5.94
C LYS A 337 1.74 16.16 -4.44
N ILE A 338 2.96 16.38 -3.95
CA ILE A 338 3.21 16.45 -2.50
C ILE A 338 2.60 17.71 -1.90
N ILE A 339 2.90 18.89 -2.44
CA ILE A 339 2.38 20.15 -1.89
C ILE A 339 0.85 20.20 -1.95
N PRO A 340 0.19 19.89 -3.08
CA PRO A 340 -1.28 19.78 -3.12
C PRO A 340 -1.87 18.81 -2.11
N LEU A 341 -1.23 17.65 -1.91
CA LEU A 341 -1.71 16.67 -0.94
C LEU A 341 -1.57 17.16 0.50
N LEU A 342 -0.45 17.81 0.84
CA LEU A 342 -0.27 18.42 2.15
C LEU A 342 -1.25 19.58 2.39
N GLN A 343 -1.55 20.38 1.36
CA GLN A 343 -2.58 21.42 1.40
C GLN A 343 -3.95 20.83 1.73
N GLU A 344 -4.30 19.68 1.13
CA GLU A 344 -5.54 18.97 1.43
C GLU A 344 -5.55 18.42 2.86
N TYR A 345 -4.48 17.74 3.28
CA TYR A 345 -4.38 17.13 4.61
C TYR A 345 -4.50 18.15 5.72
N PHE A 346 -3.78 19.26 5.60
CA PHE A 346 -3.74 20.30 6.62
C PHE A 346 -4.77 21.42 6.38
N TYR A 347 -5.71 21.26 5.46
CA TYR A 347 -6.75 22.26 5.15
C TYR A 347 -6.18 23.67 4.91
N GLU A 348 -5.13 23.76 4.08
CA GLU A 348 -4.38 25.00 3.79
C GLU A 348 -3.68 25.64 5.02
N ASP A 349 -3.46 24.91 6.11
CA ASP A 349 -2.63 25.34 7.24
C ASP A 349 -1.13 25.27 6.87
N TYR A 350 -0.64 26.34 6.25
CA TYR A 350 0.73 26.43 5.74
C TYR A 350 1.80 26.36 6.85
N GLU A 351 1.49 26.71 8.09
CA GLU A 351 2.45 26.57 9.19
C GLU A 351 2.79 25.09 9.39
N LYS A 352 1.77 24.21 9.41
CA LYS A 352 2.01 22.76 9.50
C LYS A 352 2.69 22.21 8.26
N ILE A 353 2.32 22.68 7.07
CA ILE A 353 2.98 22.26 5.82
C ILE A 353 4.47 22.63 5.86
N MET A 354 4.79 23.85 6.29
CA MET A 354 6.17 24.32 6.44
C MET A 354 6.94 23.49 7.47
N LEU A 355 6.32 23.15 8.60
CA LEU A 355 6.92 22.24 9.59
C LEU A 355 7.24 20.87 9.00
N VAL A 356 6.33 20.25 8.22
CA VAL A 356 6.59 18.99 7.51
C VAL A 356 7.81 19.12 6.60
N LEU A 357 7.94 20.24 5.90
CA LEU A 357 9.06 20.55 5.00
C LEU A 357 10.33 21.03 5.72
N GLY A 358 10.35 21.08 7.06
CA GLY A 358 11.51 21.53 7.84
C GLY A 358 11.78 23.04 7.73
N ILE A 359 10.74 23.83 7.44
CA ILE A 359 10.80 25.28 7.30
C ILE A 359 10.15 25.90 8.54
N ASP A 360 10.78 26.92 9.10
CA ASP A 360 10.19 27.74 10.18
C ASP A 360 8.90 28.42 9.67
N PRO A 361 7.73 28.28 10.34
CA PRO A 361 6.48 28.93 9.95
C PRO A 361 6.57 30.44 9.71
N GLN A 362 7.54 31.13 10.34
CA GLN A 362 7.77 32.57 10.16
C GLN A 362 8.79 32.90 9.05
N ASN A 363 9.25 31.90 8.30
CA ASN A 363 10.24 32.08 7.25
C ASN A 363 9.75 33.01 6.14
N THR A 364 10.50 34.09 5.88
CA THR A 364 10.27 35.02 4.76
C THR A 364 11.21 34.78 3.58
N ASP A 365 12.15 33.84 3.68
CA ASP A 365 13.11 33.54 2.62
C ASP A 365 12.43 32.86 1.42
N ALA A 366 12.34 33.59 0.31
CA ALA A 366 11.77 33.12 -0.95
C ALA A 366 12.63 32.05 -1.66
N SER A 367 13.82 31.74 -1.13
CA SER A 367 14.63 30.61 -1.59
C SER A 367 14.08 29.26 -1.13
N LYS A 368 13.30 29.20 -0.05
CA LYS A 368 12.65 27.99 0.49
C LYS A 368 11.35 27.66 -0.24
N PHE A 369 10.86 26.42 -0.15
CA PHE A 369 9.64 25.98 -0.87
C PHE A 369 8.43 26.89 -0.62
N ILE A 370 8.26 27.35 0.62
CA ILE A 370 7.16 28.20 1.07
C ILE A 370 7.73 29.32 1.93
N SER A 371 7.22 30.54 1.76
CA SER A 371 7.56 31.68 2.59
C SER A 371 6.32 32.52 2.93
N VAL A 372 6.38 33.20 4.06
CA VAL A 372 5.39 34.22 4.46
C VAL A 372 5.50 35.41 3.52
N LYS A 373 4.35 35.89 3.06
CA LYS A 373 4.24 37.07 2.19
C LYS A 373 4.05 38.32 3.05
N SER A 374 4.88 39.35 2.81
CA SER A 374 4.66 40.66 3.44
C SER A 374 3.39 41.31 2.88
N ASN A 375 2.51 41.73 3.80
CA ASN A 375 1.28 42.46 3.49
C ASN A 375 1.31 43.90 3.99
N ASP A 376 2.47 44.39 4.45
CA ASP A 376 2.62 45.67 5.16
C ASP A 376 2.18 46.87 4.29
N GLU A 377 2.49 46.81 2.99
CA GLU A 377 2.13 47.85 2.02
C GLU A 377 0.65 47.81 1.59
N LEU A 378 -0.04 46.68 1.74
CA LEU A 378 -1.44 46.50 1.28
C LEU A 378 -2.44 47.29 2.15
N PHE A 379 -2.17 47.41 3.45
CA PHE A 379 -3.10 48.02 4.42
C PHE A 379 -2.52 49.23 5.16
N LYS A 380 -1.45 49.82 4.63
CA LYS A 380 -0.80 51.04 5.16
C LYS A 380 -0.46 50.94 6.66
N ASN A 381 0.03 49.78 7.11
CA ASN A 381 0.38 49.52 8.50
C ASN A 381 -0.73 49.91 9.49
N SER A 382 -1.92 49.32 9.36
CA SER A 382 -3.01 49.48 10.34
C SER A 382 -2.67 48.68 11.60
N PRO A 383 -2.19 49.30 12.70
CA PRO A 383 -1.59 48.58 13.83
C PRO A 383 -2.63 47.90 14.75
N ASP A 384 -3.92 48.22 14.58
CA ASP A 384 -5.01 47.76 15.44
C ASP A 384 -5.72 46.51 14.91
N ILE A 385 -5.24 45.91 13.82
CA ILE A 385 -5.83 44.72 13.20
C ILE A 385 -4.76 43.64 13.09
N ASP A 386 -4.98 42.51 13.76
CA ASP A 386 -4.18 41.31 13.58
C ASP A 386 -4.54 40.70 12.22
N LEU A 387 -3.59 40.76 11.27
CA LEU A 387 -3.79 40.23 9.92
C LEU A 387 -3.27 38.81 9.86
N ASN A 388 -4.10 37.89 9.37
CA ASN A 388 -3.64 36.53 9.13
C ASN A 388 -2.45 36.53 8.16
N PRO A 389 -1.39 35.76 8.45
CA PRO A 389 -0.29 35.60 7.53
C PRO A 389 -0.81 34.98 6.22
N THR A 390 -0.26 35.46 5.11
CA THR A 390 -0.48 34.85 3.80
C THR A 390 0.83 34.23 3.34
N TYR A 391 0.73 33.15 2.56
CA TYR A 391 1.88 32.35 2.17
C TYR A 391 2.00 32.32 0.66
N GLN A 392 3.23 32.09 0.17
CA GLN A 392 3.50 31.87 -1.24
C GLN A 392 4.35 30.62 -1.44
N ILE A 393 4.02 29.86 -2.48
CA ILE A 393 4.83 28.73 -2.94
C ILE A 393 5.87 29.27 -3.93
N ASN A 394 7.15 29.04 -3.65
CA ASN A 394 8.26 29.57 -4.43
C ASN A 394 8.68 28.56 -5.51
N GLU A 395 8.20 28.75 -6.73
CA GLU A 395 8.41 27.83 -7.86
C GLU A 395 9.88 27.51 -8.16
N LYS A 396 10.77 28.49 -8.02
CA LYS A 396 12.21 28.31 -8.25
C LYS A 396 12.88 27.47 -7.16
N ALA A 397 12.32 27.45 -5.95
CA ALA A 397 12.87 26.72 -4.81
C ALA A 397 12.87 25.20 -5.03
N PHE A 398 11.95 24.68 -5.87
CA PHE A 398 11.93 23.25 -6.23
C PHE A 398 13.15 22.80 -7.04
N GLN A 399 13.88 23.73 -7.65
CA GLN A 399 15.11 23.44 -8.40
C GLN A 399 16.37 23.55 -7.54
N THR A 400 16.23 23.70 -6.22
CA THR A 400 17.35 23.85 -5.29
C THR A 400 17.46 22.61 -4.40
N PRO A 401 18.48 21.75 -4.59
CA PRO A 401 18.66 20.52 -3.81
C PRO A 401 18.69 20.73 -2.29
N ASP A 402 19.32 21.82 -1.85
CA ASP A 402 19.47 22.17 -0.42
C ASP A 402 18.12 22.28 0.32
N ASN A 403 17.06 22.67 -0.38
CA ASN A 403 15.73 22.74 0.22
C ASN A 403 15.18 21.36 0.58
N TYR A 404 15.46 20.34 -0.24
CA TYR A 404 15.08 18.97 0.10
C TYR A 404 15.96 18.41 1.22
N MET A 405 17.26 18.75 1.22
CA MET A 405 18.18 18.32 2.29
C MET A 405 17.83 18.93 3.65
N THR A 406 17.32 20.17 3.66
CA THR A 406 16.82 20.85 4.87
C THR A 406 15.72 20.02 5.56
N ILE A 407 14.90 19.27 4.81
CA ILE A 407 13.81 18.46 5.36
C ILE A 407 14.35 17.49 6.43
N TYR A 408 15.46 16.81 6.17
CA TYR A 408 16.02 15.76 7.03
C TYR A 408 17.33 16.16 7.72
N GLY A 409 17.68 17.46 7.69
CA GLY A 409 18.88 17.98 8.36
C GLY A 409 20.20 17.62 7.68
N GLY A 410 20.19 17.31 6.39
CA GLY A 410 21.41 17.06 5.61
C GLY A 410 22.23 18.34 5.46
N ALA A 411 23.53 18.28 5.78
CA ALA A 411 24.44 19.40 5.58
C ALA A 411 24.67 19.67 4.09
N SER A 412 24.46 20.92 3.65
CA SER A 412 24.91 21.38 2.35
C SER A 412 26.44 21.41 2.34
N ASN A 413 27.09 20.45 1.66
CA ASN A 413 28.52 20.58 1.35
C ASN A 413 28.69 21.64 0.24
N SER A 414 28.51 22.90 0.62
CA SER A 414 28.75 24.07 -0.22
C SER A 414 29.66 25.06 0.52
N GLY A 415 30.96 24.79 0.47
CA GLY A 415 32.00 25.81 0.51
C GLY A 415 32.50 26.30 1.87
N GLU A 416 33.30 25.49 2.57
CA GLU A 416 34.48 26.04 3.23
C GLU A 416 35.47 26.41 2.12
N ALA A 417 35.41 27.65 1.65
CA ALA A 417 36.47 28.23 0.87
C ALA A 417 37.70 28.37 1.77
N ASP A 418 38.68 27.51 1.52
CA ASP A 418 40.12 27.65 1.75
C ASP A 418 40.55 29.05 2.27
N GLU A 419 40.52 29.24 3.59
CA GLU A 419 41.34 30.27 4.24
C GLU A 419 42.80 29.78 4.25
N THR A 420 43.46 29.73 3.09
CA THR A 420 44.92 29.68 3.06
C THR A 420 45.52 30.57 1.97
N LYS A 421 46.29 31.56 2.47
CA LYS A 421 47.38 32.32 1.84
C LYS A 421 47.00 33.48 0.93
N ASP A 422 47.10 34.68 1.49
CA ASP A 422 48.11 35.64 1.03
C ASP A 422 48.40 36.70 2.10
N SER A 423 49.43 36.44 2.90
CA SER A 423 50.20 37.45 3.63
C SER A 423 51.65 37.00 3.59
N ASP A 424 52.41 37.57 2.64
CA ASP A 424 53.81 37.97 2.76
C ASP A 424 54.45 38.06 1.37
N SER A 425 54.56 39.28 0.82
CA SER A 425 55.76 39.91 0.26
C SER A 425 55.41 41.14 -0.57
#